data_AF-A0A2E3PLH0-F1
#
_entry.id   AF-A0A2E3PLH0-F1
#
_cell.length_a   1.000
_cell.length_b   1.000
_cell.length_c   1.000
_cell.angle_alpha   90.00
_cell.angle_beta   90.00
_cell.angle_gamma   90.00
#
_symmetry.space_group_name_H-M   'P 1'
#
loop_
_entity.id
_entity.type
_entity.pdbx_description
1 polymer ?
#
loop_
_entity_poly.entity_id
_entity_poly.type
_entity_poly.pdbx_seq_one_letter_code
_entity_poly.pdbx_strand_id
1 'polypeptide(L)' 'MYDSIKLSPAEHILSMSTDGDVIGMMSELTRSRRLSSVVRQLNEAVLDGGQPERDQAIAALTRMGMWLD' A
#
# COMPACT_ATOMS: atom_id res chain seq x y z
N MET A 1 12.19 13.03 -21.49
CA MET A 1 11.54 13.73 -20.35
C MET A 1 10.92 12.62 -19.53
N TYR A 2 11.55 12.23 -18.41
CA TYR A 2 11.02 11.15 -17.57
C TYR A 2 9.73 11.68 -16.93
N ASP A 3 8.61 11.12 -17.37
CA ASP A 3 7.31 11.35 -16.74
C ASP A 3 7.45 10.90 -15.29
N SER A 4 7.27 11.82 -14.35
CA SER A 4 7.26 11.50 -12.92
C SER A 4 6.02 10.68 -12.66
N ILE A 5 6.11 9.36 -12.89
CA ILE A 5 5.10 8.38 -12.50
C ILE A 5 4.92 8.61 -11.01
N LYS A 6 3.83 9.30 -10.64
CA LYS A 6 3.34 9.38 -9.28
C LYS A 6 2.91 7.98 -8.92
N LEU A 7 3.88 7.16 -8.52
CA LEU A 7 3.65 5.82 -7.99
C LEU A 7 2.53 5.96 -6.95
N SER A 8 1.48 5.16 -7.12
CA SER A 8 0.43 5.12 -6.12
C SER A 8 1.06 4.72 -4.78
N PRO A 9 0.52 5.16 -3.63
CA PRO A 9 1.01 4.74 -2.32
C PRO A 9 1.14 3.20 -2.19
N ALA A 10 0.30 2.45 -2.91
CA ALA A 10 0.37 0.99 -3.02
C ALA A 10 1.62 0.51 -3.78
N GLU A 11 1.92 1.08 -4.95
CA GLU A 11 3.14 0.76 -5.71
C GLU A 11 4.42 1.12 -4.93
N HIS A 12 4.36 2.19 -4.14
CA HIS A 12 5.46 2.59 -3.27
C HIS A 12 5.70 1.52 -2.17
N ILE A 13 4.64 1.01 -1.53
CA ILE A 13 4.71 -0.10 -0.56
C ILE A 13 5.21 -1.40 -1.21
N LEU A 14 4.90 -1.62 -2.49
CA LEU A 14 5.36 -2.79 -3.24
C LEU A 14 6.85 -2.72 -3.58
N SER A 15 7.35 -1.53 -3.87
CA SER A 15 8.77 -1.25 -4.15
C SER A 15 9.66 -1.26 -2.91
N MET A 16 9.09 -1.18 -1.70
CA MET A 16 9.82 -1.26 -0.44
C MET A 16 10.16 -2.73 -0.12
N SER A 17 11.47 -3.01 -0.04
CA SER A 17 12.01 -4.38 0.09
C SER A 17 12.16 -4.84 1.54
N THR A 18 11.96 -3.95 2.52
CA THR A 18 12.28 -4.20 3.93
C THR A 18 11.10 -3.88 4.84
N ASP A 19 10.75 -4.80 5.74
CA ASP A 19 9.65 -4.65 6.70
C ASP A 19 9.79 -3.39 7.58
N GLY A 20 11.02 -2.98 7.88
CA GLY A 20 11.30 -1.76 8.65
C GLY A 20 10.83 -0.48 7.96
N ASP A 21 10.88 -0.43 6.62
CA ASP A 21 10.46 0.73 5.84
C ASP A 21 8.94 0.88 5.85
N VAL A 22 8.22 -0.25 5.84
CA VAL A 22 6.76 -0.30 5.95
C VAL A 22 6.29 0.22 7.31
N ILE A 23 6.96 -0.17 8.40
CA ILE A 23 6.65 0.30 9.76
C ILE A 23 6.88 1.82 9.87
N GLY A 24 7.97 2.34 9.29
CA GLY A 24 8.25 3.78 9.23
C GLY A 24 7.15 4.55 8.51
N MET A 25 6.76 4.06 7.32
CA MET A 25 5.70 4.66 6.51
C MET A 25 4.33 4.61 7.21
N MET A 26 3.98 3.48 7.84
CA MET A 26 2.73 3.34 8.61
C MET A 26 2.68 4.31 9.79
N SER A 27 3.82 4.52 10.47
CA SER A 27 3.93 5.49 11.57
C SER A 27 3.70 6.92 11.09
N GLU A 28 4.23 7.28 9.92
CA GLU A 28 4.02 8.59 9.29
C GLU A 28 2.56 8.77 8.83
N LEU A 29 1.97 7.75 8.20
CA LEU A 29 0.56 7.74 7.77
C LEU A 29 -0.39 7.82 8.96
N THR A 30 -0.04 7.22 10.08
CA THR A 30 -0.81 7.31 11.34
C THR A 30 -0.74 8.72 11.90
N ARG A 31 0.47 9.30 11.99
CA ARG A 31 0.68 10.67 12.48
C ARG A 31 -0.06 11.71 11.64
N SER A 32 -0.11 11.50 10.33
CA SER A 32 -0.84 12.36 9.39
C SER A 32 -2.34 12.05 9.27
N ARG A 33 -2.85 11.05 10.01
CA ARG A 33 -4.25 10.58 9.96
C ARG A 33 -4.71 10.11 8.56
N ARG A 34 -3.76 9.66 7.73
CA ARG A 34 -4.02 9.20 6.36
C ARG A 34 -4.09 7.68 6.24
N LEU A 35 -3.66 6.94 7.26
CA LEU A 35 -3.61 5.47 7.24
C LEU A 35 -4.97 4.84 6.87
N SER A 36 -6.07 5.31 7.44
CA SER A 36 -7.41 4.78 7.15
C SER A 36 -7.81 4.96 5.68
N SER A 37 -7.45 6.08 5.07
CA SER A 37 -7.71 6.35 3.65
C SER A 37 -6.90 5.43 2.74
N VAL A 38 -5.65 5.15 3.10
CA VAL A 38 -4.77 4.24 2.36
C VAL A 38 -5.29 2.80 2.46
N VAL A 39 -5.62 2.33 3.66
CA VAL A 39 -6.19 0.99 3.86
C VAL A 39 -7.51 0.83 3.09
N ARG A 40 -8.37 1.87 3.07
CA ARG A 40 -9.60 1.85 2.28
C ARG A 40 -9.33 1.70 0.78
N GLN A 41 -8.38 2.47 0.23
CA GLN A 41 -8.02 2.37 -1.18
C GLN A 41 -7.44 1.00 -1.54
N LEU A 42 -6.64 0.41 -0.65
CA LEU A 42 -6.14 -0.94 -0.83
C LEU A 42 -7.27 -1.97 -0.81
N ASN A 43 -8.24 -1.84 0.10
CA ASN A 43 -9.42 -2.73 0.11
C ASN A 43 -10.28 -2.58 -1.16
N GLU A 44 -10.47 -1.35 -1.66
CA GLU A 44 -11.17 -1.11 -2.93
C GLU A 44 -10.42 -1.79 -4.10
N ALA A 45 -9.09 -1.69 -4.14
CA ALA A 45 -8.26 -2.38 -5.13
C ALA A 45 -8.34 -3.92 -5.03
N VAL A 46 -8.46 -4.49 -3.82
CA VAL A 46 -8.67 -5.93 -3.64
C VAL A 46 -10.03 -6.37 -4.22
N LEU A 47 -11.08 -5.61 -3.94
CA LEU A 47 -12.45 -5.95 -4.33
C LEU A 47 -12.69 -5.74 -5.82
N ASP A 48 -12.39 -4.54 -6.30
CA ASP A 48 -12.81 -4.04 -7.61
C ASP A 48 -11.67 -3.98 -8.65
N GLY A 49 -10.41 -4.10 -8.20
CA GLY A 49 -9.24 -4.05 -9.06
C GLY A 49 -9.08 -5.29 -9.94
N GLY A 50 -8.35 -5.12 -11.05
CA GLY A 50 -7.94 -6.23 -11.91
C GLY A 50 -6.96 -7.17 -11.19
N GLN A 51 -6.76 -8.38 -11.72
CA GLN A 51 -5.89 -9.40 -11.11
C GLN A 51 -4.51 -8.88 -10.65
N PRO A 52 -3.74 -8.12 -11.47
CA PRO A 52 -2.44 -7.59 -11.01
C PRO A 52 -2.57 -6.54 -9.90
N GLU A 53 -3.61 -5.72 -9.91
CA GLU A 53 -3.85 -4.67 -8.91
C GLU A 53 -4.32 -5.27 -7.57
N ARG A 54 -5.15 -6.31 -7.64
CA ARG A 54 -5.59 -7.10 -6.50
C ARG A 54 -4.41 -7.76 -5.80
N ASP A 55 -3.54 -8.46 -6.55
CA ASP A 55 -2.38 -9.17 -5.98
C ASP A 55 -1.43 -8.19 -5.27
N GLN A 56 -1.24 -7.03 -5.89
CA GLN A 56 -0.49 -5.91 -5.36
C GLN A 56 -1.08 -5.35 -4.06
N ALA A 57 -2.40 -5.15 -4.00
CA ALA A 57 -3.08 -4.65 -2.83
C ALA A 57 -3.05 -5.65 -1.65
N ILE A 58 -3.23 -6.95 -1.92
CA ILE A 58 -3.10 -8.01 -0.90
C ILE A 58 -1.69 -8.05 -0.33
N ALA A 59 -0.66 -7.99 -1.19
CA ALA A 59 0.73 -7.98 -0.75
C ALA A 59 1.05 -6.76 0.12
N ALA A 60 0.55 -5.58 -0.23
CA ALA A 60 0.69 -4.37 0.59
C ALA A 60 0.00 -4.50 1.95
N LEU A 61 -1.24 -4.97 1.99
CA LEU A 61 -2.00 -5.17 3.24
C LEU A 61 -1.36 -6.24 4.15
N THR A 62 -0.82 -7.31 3.56
CA THR A 62 -0.10 -8.37 4.29
C THR A 62 1.14 -7.82 4.98
N ARG A 63 1.95 -7.03 4.27
CA ARG A 63 3.13 -6.35 4.86
C ARG A 63 2.76 -5.35 5.95
N MET A 64 1.60 -4.72 5.84
CA MET A 64 1.06 -3.83 6.87
C MET A 64 0.51 -4.59 8.10
N GLY A 65 0.46 -5.92 8.07
CA GLY A 65 -0.17 -6.74 9.12
C GLY A 65 -1.69 -6.57 9.18
N MET A 66 -2.30 -6.10 8.09
CA MET A 66 -3.74 -5.82 7.96
C MET A 66 -4.48 -6.90 7.19
N TRP A 67 -3.76 -7.86 6.62
CA TRP A 67 -4.30 -9.05 5.96
C TRP A 67 -3.74 -10.29 6.66
N LEU A 68 -4.62 -11.19 7.07
CA LEU A 68 -4.29 -12.47 7.69
C LEU A 68 -4.80 -13.55 6.75
N ASP A 69 -3.88 -14.40 6.29
CA ASP A 69 -4.17 -15.61 5.50
C ASP A 69 -4.87 -16.67 6.37
#